data_AF-A0A7T1MCS9-F1
#
_entry.id   AF-A0A7T1MCS9-F1
#
_cell.length_a   1.000
_cell.length_b   1.000
_cell.length_c   1.000
_cell.angle_alpha   90.00
_cell.angle_beta   90.00
_cell.angle_gamma   90.00
#
_symmetry.space_group_name_H-M   'P 1'
#
loop_
_entity.id
_entity.type
_entity.pdbx_description
1 polymer ?
#
loop_
_entity_poly.entity_id
_entity_poly.type
_entity_poly.pdbx_seq_one_letter_code
_entity_poly.pdbx_strand_id
1 'polypeptide(L)'
;MATLQIRDLADPLHHQLQLRARRQHRSLSQQALSDLQQACGGDPCERRRHALVDLQALADEQGKRPLDPSPEELIRQDRCR
;
A
#
# COMPACT_ATOMS: atom_id res chain seq x y z
N MET A 1 -7.14 -1.94 -10.26
CA MET A 1 -5.77 -1.42 -10.44
C MET A 1 -5.77 0.02 -9.97
N ALA A 2 -4.96 0.37 -8.96
CA ALA A 2 -4.87 1.75 -8.50
C ALA A 2 -4.06 2.56 -9.51
N THR A 3 -4.52 3.77 -9.85
CA THR A 3 -3.82 4.70 -10.73
C THR A 3 -3.40 5.91 -9.91
N LEU A 4 -2.13 6.29 -10.00
CA LEU A 4 -1.57 7.46 -9.36
C LEU A 4 -1.16 8.47 -10.44
N GLN A 5 -1.68 9.68 -10.36
CA GLN A 5 -1.34 10.79 -11.25
C GLN A 5 -0.59 11.85 -10.44
N ILE A 6 0.60 12.23 -10.91
CA ILE A 6 1.38 13.33 -10.33
C ILE A 6 1.10 14.56 -11.19
N ARG A 7 0.47 15.58 -10.60
CA ARG A 7 0.28 16.89 -11.24
C ARG A 7 1.42 17.82 -10.86
N ASP A 8 1.70 18.79 -11.72
CA ASP A 8 2.70 19.83 -11.48
C ASP A 8 4.10 19.29 -11.14
N LEU A 9 4.50 18.21 -11.85
CA LEU A 9 5.84 17.66 -11.73
C LEU A 9 6.86 18.64 -12.29
N ALA A 10 7.81 19.07 -11.47
CA ALA A 10 8.87 19.98 -11.90
C ALA A 10 9.64 19.42 -13.10
N ASP A 11 9.84 20.23 -14.15
CA ASP A 11 10.52 19.83 -15.39
C ASP A 11 11.88 19.14 -15.16
N PRO A 12 12.75 19.62 -14.25
CA PRO A 12 14.02 18.95 -13.98
C PRO A 12 13.85 17.49 -13.52
N LEU A 13 12.84 17.24 -12.68
CA LEU A 13 12.52 15.90 -12.19
C LEU A 13 11.97 15.02 -13.32
N HIS A 14 11.07 15.56 -14.14
CA HIS A 14 10.54 14.84 -15.28
C HIS A 14 11.65 14.42 -16.26
N HIS A 15 12.59 15.32 -16.58
CA HIS A 15 13.73 15.02 -17.44
C HIS A 15 14.68 13.97 -16.83
N GLN A 16 14.95 14.04 -15.52
CA GLN A 16 15.75 13.02 -14.84
C GLN A 16 15.09 11.64 -14.91
N LEU A 17 13.77 11.59 -14.73
CA LEU A 17 13.01 10.35 -14.77
C LEU A 17 12.98 9.75 -16.19
N GLN A 18 12.81 10.60 -17.22
CA GLN A 18 12.96 10.19 -18.63
C GLN A 18 14.36 9.64 -18.94
N LEU A 19 15.42 10.31 -18.46
CA LEU A 19 16.79 9.88 -18.70
C LEU A 19 17.05 8.50 -18.09
N ARG A 20 16.60 8.25 -16.86
CA ARG A 20 16.71 6.93 -16.21
C ARG A 20 15.91 5.86 -16.95
N ALA A 21 14.68 6.17 -17.35
CA ALA A 21 13.82 5.24 -18.09
C ALA A 21 14.49 4.80 -19.41
N ARG A 22 15.08 5.75 -20.15
CA ARG A 22 15.84 5.45 -21.37
C ARG A 22 17.06 4.57 -21.11
N ARG A 23 17.84 4.89 -20.07
CA ARG A 23 19.03 4.10 -19.67
C ARG A 23 18.68 2.67 -19.26
N GLN A 24 17.50 2.46 -18.68
CA GLN A 24 17.02 1.16 -18.22
C GLN A 24 16.15 0.44 -19.26
N HIS A 25 15.96 1.00 -20.46
CA HIS A 25 15.06 0.49 -21.50
C HIS A 25 13.63 0.22 -21.01
N ARG A 26 13.12 1.11 -20.15
CA ARG A 26 11.79 1.02 -19.52
C ARG A 26 10.91 2.17 -19.98
N SER A 27 9.59 1.98 -19.89
CA SER A 27 8.65 3.11 -20.01
C SER A 27 8.77 4.05 -18.80
N LEU A 28 8.30 5.29 -18.95
CA LEU A 28 8.34 6.28 -17.86
C LEU A 28 7.59 5.78 -16.63
N SER A 29 6.41 5.18 -16.82
CA SER A 29 5.60 4.61 -15.75
C SER A 29 6.30 3.44 -15.07
N GLN A 30 6.97 2.57 -15.83
CA GLN A 30 7.76 1.46 -15.27
C GLN A 30 8.94 1.96 -14.44
N GLN A 31 9.64 3.00 -14.92
CA GLN A 31 10.73 3.60 -14.15
C GLN A 31 10.21 4.26 -12.87
N ALA A 32 9.10 4.99 -12.93
CA ALA A 32 8.49 5.61 -11.76
C ALA A 32 8.09 4.56 -10.72
N LEU A 33 7.51 3.42 -11.14
CA LEU A 33 7.19 2.31 -10.24
C LEU A 33 8.45 1.69 -9.63
N SER A 34 9.51 1.47 -10.42
CA SER A 34 10.78 0.95 -9.93
C SER A 34 11.42 1.88 -8.90
N ASP A 35 11.44 3.19 -9.19
CA ASP A 35 12.00 4.21 -8.29
C ASP A 35 11.15 4.31 -7.01
N LEU A 36 9.83 4.23 -7.10
CA LEU A 36 8.93 4.17 -5.94
C LEU A 36 9.15 2.90 -5.11
N GLN A 37 9.29 1.74 -5.75
CA GLN A 37 9.59 0.49 -5.04
C GLN A 37 10.92 0.57 -4.28
N GLN A 38 11.94 1.16 -4.92
CA GLN A 38 13.25 1.34 -4.31
C GLN A 38 13.21 2.39 -3.17
N ALA A 39 12.53 3.51 -3.36
CA ALA A 39 12.40 4.59 -2.36
C ALA A 39 11.54 4.20 -1.17
N CYS A 40 10.48 3.41 -1.39
CA CYS A 40 9.65 2.86 -0.32
C CYS A 40 10.32 1.69 0.42
N GLY A 41 11.56 1.34 0.10
CA GLY A 41 12.41 0.44 0.88
C GLY A 41 11.84 -0.96 1.04
N GLY A 42 12.18 -1.85 0.11
CA GLY A 42 12.16 -3.29 0.37
C GLY A 42 11.49 -4.14 -0.69
N ASP A 43 11.86 -5.42 -0.68
CA ASP A 43 11.16 -6.48 -1.38
C ASP A 43 9.66 -6.40 -1.05
N PRO A 44 8.75 -6.44 -2.03
CA PRO A 44 7.31 -6.48 -1.78
C PRO A 44 6.90 -7.52 -0.73
N CYS A 45 7.59 -8.67 -0.68
CA CYS A 45 7.40 -9.72 0.32
C CYS A 45 7.83 -9.26 1.72
N GLU A 46 9.00 -8.63 1.85
CA GLU A 46 9.52 -8.13 3.13
C GLU A 46 8.64 -7.00 3.69
N ARG A 47 8.16 -6.08 2.84
CA ARG A 47 7.21 -5.05 3.26
C ARG A 47 5.89 -5.62 3.74
N ARG A 48 5.32 -6.59 3.01
CA ARG A 48 4.08 -7.26 3.43
C ARG A 48 4.31 -7.99 4.76
N ARG A 49 5.45 -8.65 4.91
CA ARG A 49 5.84 -9.33 6.13
C ARG A 49 5.94 -8.36 7.31
N HIS A 50 6.62 -7.22 7.15
CA HIS A 50 6.68 -6.17 8.17
C HIS A 50 5.29 -5.64 8.56
N ALA A 51 4.45 -5.30 7.58
CA ALA A 51 3.10 -4.82 7.86
C ALA A 51 2.23 -5.85 8.59
N LEU A 52 2.39 -7.15 8.29
CA LEU A 52 1.70 -8.22 9.00
C LEU A 52 2.21 -8.36 10.44
N VAL A 53 3.52 -8.25 10.66
CA VAL A 53 4.12 -8.26 12.01
C VAL A 53 3.58 -7.10 12.85
N ASP A 54 3.51 -5.90 12.29
CA ASP A 54 3.00 -4.71 13.00
C ASP A 54 1.52 -4.86 13.36
N LEU A 55 0.70 -5.37 12.43
CA LEU A 55 -0.71 -5.66 12.67
C LEU A 55 -0.91 -6.72 13.75
N GLN A 56 -0.03 -7.73 13.78
CA GLN A 56 -0.10 -8.80 14.75
C GLN A 56 0.32 -8.32 16.14
N ALA A 57 1.35 -7.47 16.24
CA ALA A 57 1.71 -6.80 17.48
C ALA A 57 0.57 -5.93 18.02
N LEU A 58 -0.08 -5.14 17.16
CA LEU A 58 -1.27 -4.36 17.52
C LEU A 58 -2.43 -5.24 18.03
N ALA A 59 -2.65 -6.39 17.41
CA ALA A 59 -3.69 -7.33 17.83
C ALA A 59 -3.37 -7.97 19.20
N ASP A 60 -2.10 -8.29 19.45
CA ASP A 60 -1.65 -8.85 20.72
C ASP A 60 -1.73 -7.80 21.84
N GLU A 61 -1.37 -6.54 21.58
CA GLU A 61 -1.49 -5.43 22.54
C GLU A 61 -2.94 -5.11 22.90
N GLN A 62 -3.86 -5.16 21.93
CA GLN A 62 -5.28 -4.88 22.18
C GLN A 62 -6.01 -6.05 22.85
N GLY A 63 -5.40 -7.24 22.84
CA GLY A 63 -6.02 -8.49 23.26
C GLY A 63 -7.23 -8.86 22.39
N LYS A 64 -7.71 -10.10 22.50
CA LYS A 64 -8.98 -10.51 21.87
C LYS A 64 -10.14 -9.79 22.55
N ARG A 65 -10.40 -8.55 22.16
CA ARG A 65 -11.56 -7.80 22.61
C ARG A 65 -12.79 -8.40 21.95
N PRO A 66 -13.79 -8.85 22.71
CA PRO A 66 -15.03 -9.30 22.11
C PRO A 66 -15.64 -8.14 21.32
N LEU A 67 -16.06 -8.43 20.09
CA LEU A 67 -16.83 -7.48 19.29
C LEU A 67 -18.19 -7.32 19.95
N ASP A 68 -18.54 -6.09 20.33
CA ASP A 68 -19.79 -5.76 20.98
C ASP A 68 -20.48 -4.62 20.20
N PRO A 69 -21.65 -4.86 19.57
CA PRO A 69 -22.42 -6.10 19.57
C PRO A 69 -21.73 -7.22 18.78
N SER A 70 -22.06 -8.47 19.13
CA SER A 70 -21.49 -9.61 18.42
C SER A 70 -21.97 -9.65 16.96
N PRO A 71 -21.18 -10.20 16.02
CA PRO A 71 -21.62 -10.36 14.64
C PRO A 71 -22.94 -11.14 14.53
N GLU A 72 -23.17 -12.12 15.41
CA GLU A 72 -24.44 -12.86 15.44
C GLU A 72 -25.62 -11.99 15.87
N GLU A 73 -25.42 -11.03 16.78
CA GLU A 73 -26.45 -10.10 17.21
C GLU A 73 -26.85 -9.14 16.10
N LEU A 74 -25.88 -8.64 15.32
CA LEU A 74 -26.14 -7.79 14.16
C LEU A 74 -26.96 -8.54 13.10
N ILE A 75 -26.60 -9.79 12.81
CA ILE A 75 -27.36 -10.64 11.85
C ILE A 75 -28.77 -10.91 12.36
N ARG A 76 -28.94 -11.12 13.67
CA ARG A 76 -30.26 -11.35 14.28
C ARG A 76 -31.14 -10.09 14.20
N GLN A 77 -30.57 -8.92 14.46
CA GLN A 77 -31.29 -7.63 14.36
C GLN A 77 -31.77 -7.37 12.93
N ASP A 78 -30.95 -7.65 11.92
CA ASP A 78 -31.30 -7.45 10.51
C ASP A 78 -32.41 -8.39 10.04
N ARG A 79 -32.41 -9.65 10.52
CA ARG A 79 -33.45 -10.65 10.23
C ARG A 79 -34.79 -10.41 10.93
N CYS A 80 -34.82 -9.56 11.96
CA CYS A 80 -36.03 -9.23 12.72
C CYS A 80 -36.69 -7.92 12.26
N ARG A 81 -36.23 -7.33 11.15
CA ARG A 81 -36.92 -6.28 10.39
C ARG A 81 -37.78 -6.86 9.29
#